data_AF-A0A7S2HG89-F1
#
_entry.id   AF-A0A7S2HG89-F1
#
_cell.length_a   1.000
_cell.length_b   1.000
_cell.length_c   1.000
_cell.angle_alpha   90.00
_cell.angle_beta   90.00
_cell.angle_gamma   90.00
#
_symmetry.space_group_name_H-M   'P 1'
#
loop_
_entity.id
_entity.type
_entity.pdbx_description
1 polymer ?
#
loop_
_entity_poly.entity_id
_entity_poly.type
_entity_poly.pdbx_seq_one_letter_code
_entity_poly.pdbx_strand_id
1 'polypeptide(L)'
;GGSLDNHKAFTVVYNSSIDEGHTTAEGGSLSYDVGLATHFDNAEVTLNVNVGGEWNGGDLELYGGNERAPRNARRSQPLRVPHRRGVAILHRGRELHAALPVSIHTPTMGSGNP
;
A
#
# COMPACT_ATOMS: atom_id res chain seq x y z
N GLY A 1 9.78 25.49 -20.01
CA GLY A 1 9.47 24.89 -18.69
C GLY A 1 10.26 23.63 -18.57
N GLY A 2 11.04 23.47 -17.51
CA GLY A 2 11.90 22.30 -17.30
C GLY A 2 11.07 21.02 -17.22
N SER A 3 11.49 19.97 -17.92
CA SER A 3 10.86 18.67 -17.75
C SER A 3 11.12 18.19 -16.32
N LEU A 4 10.20 17.41 -15.74
CA LEU A 4 10.54 16.60 -14.58
C LEU A 4 11.78 15.77 -14.95
N ASP A 5 12.87 16.02 -14.26
CA ASP A 5 14.20 15.47 -14.51
C ASP A 5 14.30 14.01 -14.05
N ASN A 6 13.36 13.54 -13.22
CA ASN A 6 13.26 12.14 -12.83
C ASN A 6 11.83 11.80 -12.36
N HIS A 7 11.21 10.78 -12.98
CA HIS A 7 9.94 10.20 -12.49
C HIS A 7 10.01 8.68 -12.59
N LYS A 8 9.42 8.00 -11.61
CA LYS A 8 9.23 6.54 -11.62
C LYS A 8 7.78 6.25 -11.27
N ALA A 9 7.19 5.28 -11.95
CA ALA A 9 5.85 4.78 -11.68
C ALA A 9 5.91 3.26 -11.52
N PHE A 10 5.19 2.75 -10.53
CA PHE A 10 5.06 1.32 -10.28
C PHE A 10 3.59 1.01 -10.03
N THR A 11 3.12 -0.10 -10.59
CA THR A 11 1.79 -0.64 -10.27
C THR A 11 2.00 -1.86 -9.39
N VAL A 12 1.47 -1.81 -8.18
CA VAL A 12 1.44 -2.97 -7.29
C VAL A 12 0.10 -3.67 -7.47
N VAL A 13 0.15 -4.94 -7.87
CA VAL A 13 -1.04 -5.79 -7.97
C VAL A 13 -1.09 -6.64 -6.72
N TYR A 14 -1.99 -6.27 -5.82
CA TYR A 14 -2.34 -7.10 -4.69
C TYR A 14 -3.28 -8.20 -5.16
N ASN A 15 -3.00 -9.45 -4.81
CA ASN A 15 -3.98 -10.51 -4.89
C ASN A 15 -4.13 -11.13 -3.52
N SER A 16 -5.31 -10.90 -2.92
CA SER A 16 -5.70 -11.43 -1.63
C SER A 16 -6.34 -12.82 -1.75
N SER A 17 -6.40 -13.41 -2.96
CA SER A 17 -6.92 -14.75 -3.13
C SER A 17 -6.02 -15.72 -2.37
N ILE A 18 -6.51 -16.20 -1.25
CA ILE A 18 -6.41 -17.63 -0.95
C ILE A 18 -7.24 -18.34 -2.04
N ASP A 19 -6.83 -18.26 -3.30
CA ASP A 19 -7.23 -19.24 -4.29
C ASP A 19 -6.24 -20.37 -4.04
N GLU A 20 -6.67 -21.37 -3.29
CA GLU A 20 -6.10 -22.71 -3.40
C GLU A 20 -6.32 -23.18 -4.85
N GLY A 21 -5.56 -22.66 -5.83
CA GLY A 21 -5.69 -23.10 -7.22
C GLY A 21 -5.37 -22.11 -8.33
N HIS A 22 -4.99 -20.86 -8.09
CA HIS A 22 -4.55 -19.98 -9.20
C HIS A 22 -3.08 -20.24 -9.57
N THR A 23 -2.82 -21.41 -10.16
CA THR A 23 -1.57 -21.67 -10.86
C THR A 23 -1.60 -20.94 -12.20
N THR A 24 -0.51 -20.24 -12.53
CA THR A 24 -0.30 -19.82 -13.92
C THR A 24 -0.30 -21.05 -14.84
N ALA A 25 -0.43 -20.87 -16.16
CA ALA A 25 -0.31 -21.97 -17.13
C ALA A 25 1.02 -22.74 -17.02
N GLU A 26 2.00 -22.18 -16.30
CA GLU A 26 3.31 -22.78 -15.98
C GLU A 26 3.41 -23.37 -14.56
N GLY A 27 2.30 -23.48 -13.81
CA GLY A 27 2.26 -24.17 -12.51
C GLY A 27 2.82 -23.38 -11.31
N GLY A 28 3.08 -22.08 -11.47
CA GLY A 28 3.62 -21.24 -10.39
C GLY A 28 2.54 -20.70 -9.46
N SER A 29 2.71 -20.86 -8.15
CA SER A 29 1.96 -20.09 -7.14
C SER A 29 2.46 -18.65 -7.18
N LEU A 30 1.57 -17.71 -7.51
CA LEU A 30 1.90 -16.29 -7.45
C LEU A 30 1.94 -15.87 -5.97
N SER A 31 3.14 -15.69 -5.42
CA SER A 31 3.32 -15.01 -4.14
C SER A 31 3.12 -13.52 -4.36
N TYR A 32 1.89 -13.05 -4.16
CA TYR A 32 1.61 -11.62 -4.29
C TYR A 32 2.11 -10.87 -3.06
N ASP A 33 2.55 -9.64 -3.28
CA ASP A 33 2.92 -8.77 -2.18
C ASP A 33 1.66 -8.46 -1.37
N VAL A 34 1.63 -8.86 -0.11
CA VAL A 34 0.51 -8.60 0.79
C VAL A 34 0.76 -7.37 1.65
N GLY A 35 1.94 -6.75 1.60
CA GLY A 35 2.27 -5.58 2.41
C GLY A 35 3.74 -5.17 2.24
N LEU A 36 3.98 -3.85 2.29
CA LEU A 36 5.30 -3.29 2.06
C LEU A 36 5.95 -2.90 3.40
N ALA A 37 7.16 -3.42 3.64
CA ALA A 37 7.92 -3.10 4.84
C ALA A 37 8.17 -1.59 5.00
N THR A 38 8.42 -1.13 6.23
CA THR A 38 8.67 0.29 6.48
C THR A 38 9.92 0.79 5.74
N HIS A 39 9.79 1.86 4.96
CA HIS A 39 10.85 2.36 4.10
C HIS A 39 10.72 3.87 3.83
N PHE A 40 11.64 4.38 3.00
CA PHE A 40 11.58 5.69 2.37
C PHE A 40 11.55 5.49 0.85
N ASP A 41 10.87 6.37 0.14
CA ASP A 41 10.97 6.42 -1.32
C ASP A 41 12.20 7.22 -1.72
N ASN A 42 12.84 6.78 -2.80
CA ASN A 42 13.85 7.58 -3.49
C ASN A 42 13.18 8.63 -4.40
N ALA A 43 12.39 9.51 -3.78
CA ALA A 43 11.65 10.58 -4.43
C ALA A 43 11.54 11.80 -3.52
N GLU A 44 11.33 12.98 -4.10
CA GLU A 44 10.97 14.17 -3.31
C GLU A 44 9.53 14.08 -2.82
N VAL A 45 8.63 13.69 -3.72
CA VAL A 45 7.20 13.45 -3.47
C VAL A 45 6.78 12.12 -4.09
N THR A 46 5.83 11.46 -3.44
CA THR A 46 5.22 10.21 -3.91
C THR A 46 3.71 10.42 -3.98
N LEU A 47 3.12 10.03 -5.11
CA LEU A 47 1.68 9.98 -5.32
C LEU A 47 1.25 8.52 -5.39
N ASN A 48 0.55 8.03 -4.37
CA ASN A 48 -0.01 6.69 -4.34
C ASN A 48 -1.51 6.74 -4.68
N VAL A 49 -1.95 5.95 -5.65
CA VAL A 49 -3.34 5.97 -6.13
C VAL A 49 -3.91 4.55 -6.08
N ASN A 50 -4.98 4.37 -5.33
CA ASN A 50 -5.76 3.14 -5.41
C ASN A 50 -6.64 3.18 -6.67
N VAL A 51 -6.25 2.42 -7.69
CA VAL A 51 -6.92 2.34 -8.99
C VAL A 51 -8.02 1.27 -9.09
N GLY A 52 -8.26 0.45 -8.05
CA GLY A 52 -9.24 -0.64 -8.16
C GLY A 52 -9.49 -1.50 -6.92
N GLY A 53 -10.31 -2.52 -7.14
CA GLY A 53 -10.66 -3.58 -6.19
C GLY A 53 -11.47 -3.22 -4.95
N GLU A 54 -11.87 -4.27 -4.24
CA GLU A 54 -12.79 -4.27 -3.09
C GLU A 54 -12.10 -4.99 -1.90
N TRP A 55 -10.89 -4.55 -1.54
CA TRP A 55 -10.15 -5.09 -0.39
C TRP A 55 -10.17 -4.11 0.78
N ASN A 56 -10.02 -4.66 1.99
CA ASN A 56 -9.80 -3.87 3.20
C ASN A 56 -8.28 -3.69 3.43
N GLY A 57 -7.89 -2.68 4.21
CA GLY A 57 -6.48 -2.44 4.53
C GLY A 57 -5.73 -1.75 3.39
N GLY A 58 -4.41 -1.96 3.31
CA GLY A 58 -3.55 -1.19 2.38
C GLY A 58 -3.33 0.27 2.81
N ASP A 59 -3.79 0.64 4.01
CA ASP A 59 -3.65 1.98 4.56
C ASP A 59 -2.18 2.38 4.69
N LEU A 60 -1.89 3.66 4.42
CA LEU A 60 -0.56 4.22 4.58
C LEU A 60 -0.35 4.62 6.04
N GLU A 61 0.72 4.13 6.64
CA GLU A 61 1.19 4.58 7.95
C GLU A 61 2.38 5.51 7.80
N LEU A 62 2.22 6.76 8.21
CA LEU A 62 3.26 7.80 8.20
C LEU A 62 3.85 7.95 9.60
N TYR A 63 5.13 7.62 9.73
CA TYR A 63 5.88 7.68 10.99
C TYR A 63 6.60 9.02 11.19
N GLY A 64 6.62 9.87 10.16
CA GLY A 64 7.35 11.14 10.16
C GLY A 64 8.87 10.95 10.16
N GLY A 65 9.57 12.08 10.29
CA GLY A 65 11.04 12.11 10.19
C GLY A 65 11.53 11.84 8.77
N ASN A 66 12.83 12.06 8.55
CA ASN A 66 13.50 11.70 7.30
C ASN A 66 14.65 10.73 7.57
N GLU A 67 15.32 10.26 6.52
CA GLU A 67 16.45 9.33 6.60
C GLU A 67 17.56 9.78 7.57
N ARG A 68 17.72 11.09 7.77
CA ARG A 68 18.74 11.70 8.66
C ARG A 68 18.23 11.99 10.06
N ALA A 69 16.91 11.89 10.30
CA ALA A 69 16.33 12.16 11.59
C ALA A 69 16.71 11.05 12.60
N PRO A 70 17.08 11.39 13.84
CA PRO A 70 17.32 10.37 14.86
C PRO A 70 16.05 9.57 15.13
N ARG A 71 16.18 8.30 15.53
CA ARG A 71 15.03 7.38 15.67
C ARG A 71 13.95 7.88 16.62
N ASN A 72 14.33 8.62 17.68
CA ASN A 72 13.38 9.19 18.65
C ASN A 72 12.61 10.41 18.11
N ALA A 73 12.98 10.95 16.94
CA ALA A 73 12.22 12.01 16.26
C ALA A 73 11.04 11.45 15.45
N ARG A 74 10.92 10.12 15.36
CA ARG A 74 9.79 9.44 14.71
C ARG A 74 8.60 9.38 15.65
N ARG A 75 7.40 9.37 15.10
CA ARG A 75 6.16 9.23 15.87
C ARG A 75 6.10 7.85 16.52
N SER A 76 5.74 7.80 17.79
CA SER A 76 5.42 6.55 18.48
C SER A 76 4.10 5.92 17.99
N GLN A 77 3.19 6.76 17.49
CA GLN A 77 1.95 6.35 16.82
C GLN A 77 1.93 6.94 15.40
N PRO A 78 1.90 6.10 14.36
CA PRO A 78 1.87 6.60 12.99
C PRO A 78 0.56 7.31 12.69
N LEU A 79 0.62 8.31 11.80
CA LEU A 79 -0.59 8.84 11.17
C LEU A 79 -1.05 7.82 10.12
N ARG A 80 -2.19 7.19 10.37
CA ARG A 80 -2.80 6.24 9.43
C ARG A 80 -3.72 6.97 8.47
N VAL A 81 -3.50 6.79 7.17
CA VAL A 81 -4.30 7.37 6.09
C VAL A 81 -5.00 6.24 5.33
N PRO A 82 -6.35 6.17 5.38
CA PRO A 82 -7.09 5.12 4.70
C PRO A 82 -6.89 5.15 3.19
N HIS A 83 -6.59 3.99 2.59
CA HIS A 83 -6.35 3.92 1.16
C HIS A 83 -7.62 3.51 0.39
N ARG A 84 -8.33 4.51 -0.14
CA ARG A 84 -9.66 4.32 -0.76
C ARG A 84 -9.57 4.31 -2.28
N ARG A 85 -10.34 3.44 -2.92
CA ARG A 85 -10.47 3.37 -4.39
C ARG A 85 -10.80 4.75 -4.98
N GLY A 86 -10.06 5.14 -6.01
CA GLY A 86 -10.20 6.41 -6.70
C GLY A 86 -9.60 7.62 -5.96
N VAL A 87 -9.02 7.44 -4.77
CA VAL A 87 -8.40 8.50 -3.99
C VAL A 87 -6.87 8.36 -4.06
N ALA A 88 -6.21 9.49 -4.28
CA ALA A 88 -4.77 9.57 -4.28
C ALA A 88 -4.24 10.15 -2.95
N ILE A 89 -3.11 9.62 -2.47
CA ILE A 89 -2.38 10.11 -1.31
C ILE A 89 -1.04 10.68 -1.81
N LEU A 90 -0.82 11.98 -1.58
CA LEU A 90 0.45 12.65 -1.84
C LEU A 90 1.21 12.80 -0.52
N HIS A 91 2.46 12.32 -0.48
CA HIS A 91 3.34 12.51 0.67
C HIS A 91 4.78 12.77 0.24
N ARG A 92 5.64 13.14 1.19
CA ARG A 92 7.07 13.29 0.95
C ARG A 92 7.71 11.90 0.80
N GLY A 93 8.53 11.69 -0.23
CA GLY A 93 9.18 10.39 -0.42
C GLY A 93 10.16 10.05 0.71
N ARG A 94 10.87 11.06 1.21
CA ARG A 94 11.76 10.97 2.40
C ARG A 94 11.02 11.01 3.75
N GLU A 95 9.73 10.70 3.79
CA GLU A 95 9.02 10.45 5.04
C GLU A 95 8.98 8.94 5.30
N LEU A 96 9.29 8.51 6.53
CA LEU A 96 9.26 7.09 6.85
C LEU A 96 7.82 6.59 6.84
N HIS A 97 7.55 5.57 6.05
CA HIS A 97 6.19 5.06 5.90
C HIS A 97 6.13 3.55 5.65
N ALA A 98 4.95 2.96 5.85
CA ALA A 98 4.65 1.57 5.54
C ALA A 98 3.24 1.46 4.95
N ALA A 99 2.99 0.41 4.16
CA ALA A 99 1.65 0.05 3.74
C ALA A 99 1.17 -1.13 4.59
N LEU A 100 0.04 -0.98 5.27
CA LEU A 100 -0.55 -2.08 6.02
C LEU A 100 -0.98 -3.20 5.10
N PRO A 101 -1.02 -4.44 5.61
CA PRO A 101 -1.47 -5.55 4.79
C PRO A 101 -2.88 -5.34 4.26
N VAL A 102 -3.11 -5.81 3.03
CA VAL A 102 -4.45 -5.88 2.46
C VAL A 102 -5.11 -7.21 2.83
N SER A 103 -6.42 -7.20 3.00
CA SER A 103 -7.21 -8.42 3.21
C SER A 103 -8.46 -8.40 2.34
N ILE A 104 -8.98 -9.59 2.01
CA ILE A 104 -10.24 -9.71 1.26
C ILE A 104 -11.34 -9.04 2.08
N HIS A 105 -12.19 -8.24 1.42
CA HIS A 105 -13.49 -7.93 1.99
C HIS A 105 -14.34 -9.21 1.98
N THR A 106 -14.45 -9.90 3.11
CA THR A 106 -15.47 -10.93 3.28
C THR A 106 -16.79 -10.21 3.54
N PRO A 107 -17.76 -10.21 2.61
CA PRO A 107 -19.09 -9.71 2.93
C PRO A 107 -19.58 -10.56 4.08
N THR A 108 -20.02 -9.93 5.17
CA THR A 108 -20.74 -10.67 6.21
C THR A 108 -21.97 -11.24 5.53
N MET A 109 -22.02 -12.57 5.38
CA MET A 109 -23.25 -13.27 5.01
C MET A 109 -24.25 -12.92 6.10
N GLY A 110 -25.10 -11.92 5.84
CA GLY A 110 -26.23 -11.63 6.68
C GLY A 110 -27.00 -12.93 6.84
N SER A 111 -27.26 -13.32 8.09
CA SER A 111 -28.10 -14.46 8.43
C SER A 111 -29.51 -14.19 7.91
N GLY A 112 -29.73 -14.46 6.63
CA GLY A 112 -31.05 -14.61 6.04
C GLY A 112 -31.66 -15.86 6.64
N ASN A 113 -32.49 -15.68 7.65
CA ASN A 113 -33.32 -16.73 8.19
C ASN A 113 -34.43 -17.01 7.14
N PRO A 114 -34.66 -18.27 6.72
CA PRO A 114 -35.83 -18.62 5.91
C PRO A 114 -37.14 -18.42 6.68
#